data_AF-A0A918N1Z1-F1
#
_entry.id   AF-A0A918N1Z1-F1
#
_cell.length_a   1.000
_cell.length_b   1.000
_cell.length_c   1.000
_cell.angle_alpha   90.00
_cell.angle_beta   90.00
_cell.angle_gamma   90.00
#
_symmetry.space_group_name_H-M   'P 1'
#
loop_
_entity.id
_entity.type
_entity.pdbx_description
1 polymer ?
#
loop_
_entity_poly.entity_id
_entity_poly.type
_entity_poly.pdbx_seq_one_letter_code
_entity_poly.pdbx_strand_id
1 'polypeptide(L)'
;MVLGGLIECTFITGYNEEVFLYFMQMPSVHNKKNEDFYYLSEGEVVFYFNSFDNPPLKRYKFNDAAIVEYREVFATNGETPMLTTITISPAIQDYGHPIIRRWNKSYIPPSKQQGYQALGEEEKEDFKFIATLSRKNDYNGEFGFDWIRNNYKNICENYQELKKEYEQINIEGIKYFVPWLSMFPNQENVFLNLHINSINGKQRNEDIIKLPAKNGIRFEPDQLKVKEANGHEIKVFCDKPLNDDVKIEFLDKNDNIVGKLIVVKNDKVYDLNLKIVKVVRSTSRDKDLKGINDALNTIKLNDFLNNNSLQQALIKTNIIQTECILELEGEISDDNDEPLYDGAVFVGKKESVSKMFRELYVTKYEKETVHKGVLLFVTTIRKNDTAGDGQLWDTTKRYCSIFYDGLYSVTTYVHEIAHVLGCEHSFDNEGEDFIKNHEDNILEEEKKIHDLIVEIEKHKQRITANKEQIIKMQKHPNNPIAVNNLKVAESNIIGHEKRILNKQKEIEQRKKNINQRQSLISVAPKIMENNKYVFPKKGSTLDNFMDYTNPRSIRNSFWKWQWKTIQSEIKTYYSK
;
A
#
# COMPACT_ATOMS: atom_id res chain seq x y z
N MET A 1 -51.78 1.55 -24.28
CA MET A 1 -52.58 2.78 -24.45
C MET A 1 -51.58 3.89 -24.80
N VAL A 2 -51.49 4.30 -26.07
CA VAL A 2 -50.51 5.29 -26.50
C VAL A 2 -50.93 6.67 -25.98
N LEU A 3 -50.09 7.28 -25.15
CA LEU A 3 -50.29 8.64 -24.65
C LEU A 3 -49.83 9.60 -25.76
N GLY A 4 -50.76 10.34 -26.36
CA GLY A 4 -50.43 11.49 -27.21
C GLY A 4 -49.77 12.60 -26.37
N GLY A 5 -48.88 13.38 -26.99
CA GLY A 5 -48.01 14.35 -26.31
C GLY A 5 -48.28 15.80 -26.72
N LEU A 6 -47.58 16.72 -26.05
CA LEU A 6 -47.43 18.12 -26.48
C LEU A 6 -46.40 18.18 -27.61
N ILE A 7 -46.57 19.12 -28.54
CA ILE A 7 -45.59 19.41 -29.59
C ILE A 7 -44.88 20.70 -29.20
N GLU A 8 -43.58 20.62 -28.88
CA GLU A 8 -42.74 21.78 -28.61
C GLU A 8 -41.86 22.07 -29.83
N CYS A 9 -41.87 23.32 -30.30
CA CYS A 9 -41.07 23.78 -31.44
C CYS A 9 -40.27 25.01 -31.02
N THR A 10 -38.96 25.01 -31.30
CA THR A 10 -38.08 26.18 -31.10
C THR A 10 -37.51 26.62 -32.44
N PHE A 11 -37.61 27.91 -32.74
CA PHE A 11 -37.14 28.49 -33.99
C PHE A 11 -36.61 29.91 -33.77
N ILE A 12 -35.84 30.42 -34.74
CA ILE A 12 -35.33 31.79 -34.73
C ILE A 12 -36.51 32.75 -34.86
N THR A 13 -36.60 33.74 -33.98
CA THR A 13 -37.69 34.72 -34.01
C THR A 13 -37.60 35.62 -35.24
N GLY A 14 -38.66 35.63 -36.05
CA GLY A 14 -38.85 36.47 -37.23
C GLY A 14 -39.77 37.68 -36.98
N TYR A 15 -40.57 38.03 -37.99
CA TYR A 15 -41.44 39.21 -38.01
C TYR A 15 -42.93 38.95 -37.76
N ASN A 16 -43.39 37.69 -37.68
CA ASN A 16 -44.81 37.33 -37.66
C ASN A 16 -45.23 36.45 -36.47
N GLU A 17 -44.37 36.31 -35.47
CA GLU A 17 -44.54 35.42 -34.31
C GLU A 17 -45.54 35.96 -33.29
N GLU A 18 -45.86 37.26 -33.37
CA GLU A 18 -46.94 37.89 -32.62
C GLU A 18 -48.28 37.19 -32.85
N VAL A 19 -48.45 36.50 -33.99
CA VAL A 19 -49.64 35.70 -34.29
C VAL A 19 -49.84 34.59 -33.26
N PHE A 20 -48.76 33.96 -32.78
CA PHE A 20 -48.83 32.90 -31.77
C PHE A 20 -49.23 33.46 -30.41
N LEU A 21 -48.71 34.63 -30.05
CA LEU A 21 -49.09 35.35 -28.84
C LEU A 21 -50.56 35.80 -28.90
N TYR A 22 -51.00 36.28 -30.07
CA TYR A 22 -52.40 36.61 -30.35
C TYR A 22 -53.31 35.40 -30.14
N PHE A 23 -52.99 34.24 -30.75
CA PHE A 23 -53.76 33.01 -30.57
C PHE A 23 -53.77 32.53 -29.11
N MET A 24 -52.68 32.70 -28.36
CA MET A 24 -52.62 32.34 -26.94
C MET A 24 -53.46 33.27 -26.04
N GLN A 25 -53.62 34.54 -26.40
CA GLN A 25 -54.41 35.52 -25.63
C GLN A 25 -55.92 35.42 -25.87
N MET A 26 -56.35 34.72 -26.93
CA MET A 26 -57.77 34.67 -27.30
C MET A 26 -58.57 33.75 -26.37
N PRO A 27 -59.75 34.21 -25.88
CA PRO A 27 -60.59 33.41 -25.03
C PRO A 27 -61.11 32.20 -25.80
N SER A 28 -61.06 31.04 -25.15
CA SER A 28 -61.47 29.79 -25.77
C SER A 28 -62.98 29.55 -25.72
N VAL A 29 -63.76 30.58 -26.07
CA VAL A 29 -65.21 30.56 -25.97
C VAL A 29 -65.79 30.57 -27.37
N HIS A 30 -66.64 29.58 -27.64
CA HIS A 30 -67.40 29.51 -28.89
C HIS A 30 -68.37 30.71 -28.97
N ASN A 31 -68.07 31.68 -29.82
CA ASN A 31 -68.97 32.79 -30.10
C ASN A 31 -69.89 32.40 -31.26
N LYS A 32 -71.18 32.15 -30.99
CA LYS A 32 -72.18 31.74 -32.00
C LYS A 32 -72.38 32.74 -33.16
N LYS A 33 -71.69 33.88 -33.18
CA LYS A 33 -71.79 34.91 -34.22
C LYS A 33 -70.56 35.05 -35.12
N ASN A 34 -69.44 34.39 -34.83
CA ASN A 34 -68.26 34.31 -35.70
C ASN A 34 -67.78 32.86 -35.73
N GLU A 35 -67.70 32.25 -36.90
CA GLU A 35 -67.20 30.88 -37.09
C GLU A 35 -65.66 30.76 -37.00
N ASP A 36 -64.97 31.82 -36.57
CA ASP A 36 -63.53 31.81 -36.41
C ASP A 36 -63.16 31.16 -35.06
N PHE A 37 -62.73 29.90 -35.13
CA PHE A 37 -62.10 29.21 -34.00
C PHE A 37 -60.72 29.82 -33.77
N TYR A 38 -60.44 30.30 -32.56
CA TYR A 38 -59.10 30.75 -32.15
C TYR A 38 -58.20 29.56 -31.74
N TYR A 39 -58.21 28.54 -32.58
CA TYR A 39 -57.46 27.30 -32.46
C TYR A 39 -56.70 27.08 -33.76
N LEU A 40 -55.53 26.45 -33.69
CA LEU A 40 -54.84 26.01 -34.90
C LEU A 40 -55.66 24.86 -35.49
N SER A 41 -56.42 25.16 -36.54
CA SER A 41 -57.37 24.24 -37.17
C SER A 41 -56.64 23.07 -37.81
N GLU A 42 -55.70 23.34 -38.72
CA GLU A 42 -54.86 22.31 -39.33
C GLU A 42 -53.41 22.79 -39.38
N GLY A 43 -52.49 21.91 -39.01
CA GLY A 43 -51.06 22.18 -39.09
C GLY A 43 -50.24 20.92 -39.30
N GLU A 44 -49.03 21.10 -39.82
CA GLU A 44 -48.08 20.02 -39.96
C GLU A 44 -46.66 20.46 -39.59
N VAL A 45 -45.91 19.54 -38.98
CA VAL A 45 -44.46 19.63 -38.82
C VAL A 45 -43.83 18.70 -39.84
N VAL A 46 -43.03 19.26 -40.75
CA VAL A 46 -42.43 18.52 -41.86
C VAL A 46 -40.93 18.41 -41.65
N PHE A 47 -40.42 17.18 -41.66
CA PHE A 47 -39.01 16.87 -41.49
C PHE A 47 -38.38 16.60 -42.85
N TYR A 48 -37.33 17.35 -43.17
CA TYR A 48 -36.56 17.21 -44.41
C TYR A 48 -35.15 16.71 -44.10
N PHE A 49 -34.54 15.98 -45.05
CA PHE A 49 -33.14 15.60 -44.94
C PHE A 49 -32.25 16.72 -45.49
N ASN A 50 -31.48 17.39 -44.65
CA ASN A 50 -30.48 18.44 -44.99
C ASN A 50 -30.97 19.72 -45.70
N SER A 51 -31.99 19.66 -46.56
CA SER A 51 -32.52 20.81 -47.32
C SER A 51 -34.03 20.72 -47.48
N PHE A 52 -34.72 21.87 -47.48
CA PHE A 52 -36.15 21.99 -47.79
C PHE A 52 -36.48 21.64 -49.25
N ASP A 53 -35.49 21.61 -50.14
CA ASP A 53 -35.65 21.19 -51.54
C ASP A 53 -35.74 19.67 -51.72
N ASN A 54 -35.39 18.90 -50.69
CA ASN A 54 -35.49 17.44 -50.71
C ASN A 54 -36.93 16.97 -50.43
N PRO A 55 -37.32 15.76 -50.86
CA PRO A 55 -38.62 15.21 -50.48
C PRO A 55 -38.73 15.07 -48.95
N PRO A 56 -39.91 15.35 -48.36
CA PRO A 56 -40.15 15.19 -46.93
C PRO A 56 -39.85 13.76 -46.45
N LEU A 57 -39.01 13.63 -45.42
CA LEU A 57 -38.76 12.35 -44.74
C LEU A 57 -39.97 11.93 -43.92
N LYS A 58 -40.62 12.88 -43.24
CA LYS A 58 -41.75 12.62 -42.36
C LYS A 58 -42.63 13.84 -42.20
N ARG A 59 -43.93 13.60 -42.04
CA ARG A 59 -44.93 14.63 -41.75
C ARG A 59 -45.65 14.25 -40.46
N TYR A 60 -45.69 15.18 -39.51
CA TYR A 60 -46.52 15.11 -38.33
C TYR A 60 -47.70 16.03 -38.56
N LYS A 61 -48.90 15.49 -38.74
CA LYS A 61 -50.10 16.31 -38.91
C LYS A 61 -50.82 16.46 -37.58
N PHE A 62 -51.37 17.63 -37.34
CA PHE A 62 -52.20 17.90 -36.19
C PHE A 62 -53.39 18.77 -36.57
N ASN A 63 -54.48 18.59 -35.84
CA ASN A 63 -55.72 19.34 -36.04
C ASN A 63 -56.32 19.67 -34.67
N ASP A 64 -57.02 20.80 -34.60
CA ASP A 64 -57.73 21.28 -33.41
C ASP A 64 -56.76 21.46 -32.23
N ALA A 65 -55.84 22.43 -32.33
CA ALA A 65 -54.74 22.60 -31.40
C ALA A 65 -54.67 23.96 -30.68
N ALA A 66 -54.31 23.94 -29.39
CA ALA A 66 -54.06 25.13 -28.57
C ALA A 66 -52.57 25.43 -28.49
N ILE A 67 -52.21 26.70 -28.48
CA ILE A 67 -50.92 27.12 -27.93
C ILE A 67 -51.09 27.20 -26.40
N VAL A 68 -50.32 26.41 -25.67
CA VAL A 68 -50.38 26.32 -24.20
C VAL A 68 -49.20 26.97 -23.51
N GLU A 69 -48.09 27.17 -24.23
CA GLU A 69 -46.93 27.91 -23.76
C GLU A 69 -46.31 28.70 -24.93
N TYR A 70 -45.89 29.93 -24.64
CA TYR A 70 -45.09 30.77 -25.52
C TYR A 70 -43.92 31.32 -24.70
N ARG A 71 -42.70 31.19 -25.21
CA ARG A 71 -41.48 31.67 -24.56
C ARG A 71 -40.55 32.27 -25.60
N GLU A 72 -40.05 33.47 -25.32
CA GLU A 72 -38.98 34.09 -26.08
C GLU A 72 -37.74 34.25 -25.21
N VAL A 73 -36.57 33.90 -25.78
CA VAL A 73 -35.28 34.05 -25.13
C VAL A 73 -34.39 34.91 -26.00
N PHE A 74 -33.97 36.04 -25.44
CA PHE A 74 -33.00 36.93 -26.03
C PHE A 74 -31.73 36.93 -25.17
N ALA A 75 -30.58 36.66 -25.79
CA ALA A 75 -29.28 36.70 -25.13
C ALA A 75 -28.48 37.90 -25.64
N THR A 76 -27.98 38.74 -24.73
CA THR A 76 -27.23 39.96 -25.07
C THR A 76 -25.76 39.72 -25.41
N ASN A 77 -25.23 38.51 -25.20
CA ASN A 77 -23.78 38.26 -25.08
C ASN A 77 -23.26 37.14 -26.02
N GLY A 78 -23.79 36.97 -27.23
CA GLY A 78 -23.28 35.95 -28.17
C GLY A 78 -23.95 35.94 -29.54
N GLU A 79 -23.39 35.16 -30.48
CA GLU A 79 -23.87 34.96 -31.87
C GLU A 79 -25.22 34.22 -31.97
N THR A 80 -25.81 33.80 -30.84
CA THR A 80 -27.12 33.12 -30.82
C THR A 80 -28.24 34.12 -31.09
N PRO A 81 -29.01 33.94 -32.19
CA PRO A 81 -30.15 34.81 -32.49
C PRO A 81 -31.26 34.63 -31.45
N MET A 82 -32.20 35.58 -31.41
CA MET A 82 -33.41 35.47 -30.59
C MET A 82 -34.18 34.20 -30.96
N LEU A 83 -34.60 33.44 -29.94
CA LEU A 83 -35.33 32.18 -30.14
C LEU A 83 -36.73 32.28 -29.55
N THR A 84 -37.71 31.81 -30.32
CA THR A 84 -39.10 31.61 -29.89
C THR A 84 -39.37 30.12 -29.73
N THR A 85 -39.86 29.73 -28.57
CA THR A 85 -40.36 28.38 -28.27
C THR A 85 -41.87 28.43 -28.08
N ILE A 86 -42.60 27.59 -28.81
CA ILE A 86 -44.04 27.40 -28.63
C ILE A 86 -44.34 25.95 -28.27
N THR A 87 -45.28 25.76 -27.36
CA THR A 87 -45.82 24.44 -27.03
C THR A 87 -47.27 24.37 -27.46
N ILE A 88 -47.56 23.43 -28.34
CA ILE A 88 -48.88 23.19 -28.91
C ILE A 88 -49.47 21.92 -28.28
N SER A 89 -50.75 21.96 -27.94
CA SER A 89 -51.55 20.84 -27.45
C SER A 89 -52.65 20.50 -28.47
N PRO A 90 -52.39 19.61 -29.45
CA PRO A 90 -53.41 19.18 -30.40
C PRO A 90 -54.35 18.13 -29.85
N ALA A 91 -55.64 18.28 -30.16
CA ALA A 91 -56.68 17.29 -29.91
C ALA A 91 -56.57 16.10 -30.88
N ILE A 92 -56.20 16.34 -32.14
CA ILE A 92 -56.02 15.29 -33.15
C ILE A 92 -54.57 15.30 -33.63
N GLN A 93 -53.92 14.14 -33.62
CA GLN A 93 -52.51 13.98 -33.98
C GLN A 93 -52.33 12.77 -34.89
N ASP A 94 -51.55 12.91 -35.95
CA ASP A 94 -51.16 11.82 -36.84
C ASP A 94 -49.65 11.87 -37.10
N TYR A 95 -48.95 10.90 -36.51
CA TYR A 95 -47.51 10.66 -36.69
C TYR A 95 -47.27 9.26 -37.27
N GLY A 96 -48.11 8.85 -38.23
CA GLY A 96 -48.11 7.52 -38.85
C GLY A 96 -49.24 6.60 -38.37
N HIS A 97 -49.99 7.04 -37.34
CA HIS A 97 -51.23 6.43 -36.85
C HIS A 97 -52.10 7.54 -36.19
N PRO A 98 -53.43 7.57 -36.43
CA PRO A 98 -54.29 8.62 -35.90
C PRO A 98 -54.57 8.47 -34.39
N ILE A 99 -54.47 9.58 -33.66
CA ILE A 99 -54.75 9.70 -32.22
C ILE A 99 -55.73 10.86 -32.00
N ILE A 100 -56.83 10.62 -31.27
CA ILE A 100 -57.88 11.62 -30.98
C ILE A 100 -58.03 11.78 -29.45
N ARG A 101 -58.00 13.02 -28.93
CA ARG A 101 -58.18 13.38 -27.50
C ARG A 101 -58.91 14.72 -27.32
N ARG A 102 -59.39 14.98 -26.10
CA ARG A 102 -59.89 16.30 -25.67
C ARG A 102 -58.74 17.16 -25.12
N TRP A 103 -58.89 18.47 -25.26
CA TRP A 103 -57.96 19.53 -24.84
C TRP A 103 -57.61 19.45 -23.35
N ASN A 104 -56.31 19.47 -23.00
CA ASN A 104 -55.86 19.69 -21.63
C ASN A 104 -55.49 21.17 -21.46
N LYS A 105 -56.37 21.94 -20.82
CA LYS A 105 -56.07 23.32 -20.42
C LYS A 105 -55.76 23.35 -18.93
N SER A 106 -54.50 23.54 -18.59
CA SER A 106 -54.14 24.03 -17.26
C SER A 106 -54.29 25.56 -17.28
N TYR A 107 -55.50 26.05 -17.03
CA TYR A 107 -55.73 27.48 -16.78
C TYR A 107 -55.46 27.78 -15.31
N ILE A 108 -54.43 28.59 -15.03
CA ILE A 108 -54.19 29.17 -13.71
C ILE A 108 -54.75 30.60 -13.76
N PRO A 109 -55.79 30.95 -12.99
CA PRO A 109 -56.31 32.31 -12.98
C PRO A 109 -55.25 33.28 -12.42
N PRO A 110 -55.14 34.51 -12.96
CA PRO A 110 -54.21 35.51 -12.45
C PRO A 110 -54.61 35.88 -11.01
N SER A 111 -53.82 35.45 -10.03
CA SER A 111 -53.96 35.92 -8.65
C SER A 111 -53.64 37.41 -8.61
N LYS A 112 -54.51 38.17 -7.92
CA LYS A 112 -54.41 39.61 -7.62
C LYS A 112 -52.96 40.12 -7.61
N GLN A 113 -52.73 41.25 -8.29
CA GLN A 113 -51.52 42.07 -8.15
C GLN A 113 -51.11 42.18 -6.67
N GLN A 114 -50.12 41.40 -6.28
CA GLN A 114 -49.18 41.78 -5.24
C GLN A 114 -47.98 42.33 -5.99
N GLY A 115 -47.53 43.52 -5.58
CA GLY A 115 -46.34 44.14 -6.15
C GLY A 115 -45.17 43.15 -6.16
N TYR A 116 -44.34 43.27 -7.18
CA TYR A 116 -43.10 42.51 -7.34
C TYR A 116 -42.31 42.53 -6.01
N GLN A 117 -42.45 41.51 -5.19
CA GLN A 117 -41.40 41.13 -4.25
C GLN A 117 -40.42 40.36 -5.12
N ALA A 118 -39.19 40.86 -5.22
CA ALA A 118 -38.11 40.02 -5.72
C ALA A 118 -38.22 38.69 -4.97
N LEU A 119 -38.47 37.60 -5.71
CA LEU A 119 -38.14 36.28 -5.21
C LEU A 119 -36.68 36.40 -4.82
N GLY A 120 -36.41 36.44 -3.52
CA GLY A 120 -35.05 36.32 -3.02
C GLY A 120 -34.45 35.14 -3.78
N GLU A 121 -33.26 35.35 -4.33
CA GLU A 121 -32.50 34.29 -4.98
C GLU A 121 -32.67 33.04 -4.12
N GLU A 122 -33.34 31.99 -4.63
CA GLU A 122 -33.20 30.69 -4.00
C GLU A 122 -31.70 30.49 -3.91
N GLU A 123 -31.15 30.48 -2.69
CA GLU A 123 -29.74 30.19 -2.46
C GLU A 123 -29.50 28.85 -3.15
N LYS A 124 -28.91 28.90 -4.35
CA LYS A 124 -28.55 27.70 -5.08
C LYS A 124 -27.48 27.04 -4.23
N GLU A 125 -27.87 26.03 -3.46
CA GLU A 125 -26.93 25.27 -2.64
C GLU A 125 -25.74 24.89 -3.50
N ASP A 126 -24.56 25.33 -3.07
CA ASP A 126 -23.33 25.05 -3.79
C ASP A 126 -23.06 23.54 -3.83
N PHE A 127 -22.48 23.08 -4.94
CA PHE A 127 -22.17 21.68 -5.12
C PHE A 127 -20.98 21.32 -4.22
N LYS A 128 -21.23 20.40 -3.28
CA LYS A 128 -20.27 19.97 -2.26
C LYS A 128 -19.75 18.59 -2.60
N PHE A 129 -18.43 18.43 -2.56
CA PHE A 129 -17.77 17.17 -2.91
C PHE A 129 -16.46 16.98 -2.14
N ILE A 130 -15.98 15.74 -2.13
CA ILE A 130 -14.65 15.36 -1.63
C ILE A 130 -13.80 14.85 -2.78
N ALA A 131 -12.61 15.40 -2.89
CA ALA A 131 -11.55 14.96 -3.78
C ALA A 131 -10.60 14.00 -3.06
N THR A 132 -10.49 12.78 -3.58
CA THR A 132 -9.57 11.74 -3.07
C THR A 132 -8.59 11.33 -4.16
N LEU A 133 -7.39 10.93 -3.74
CA LEU A 133 -6.35 10.42 -4.63
C LEU A 133 -6.15 8.92 -4.42
N SER A 134 -5.80 8.23 -5.49
CA SER A 134 -5.44 6.82 -5.47
C SER A 134 -4.32 6.54 -6.46
N ARG A 135 -3.71 5.35 -6.35
CA ARG A 135 -2.73 4.87 -7.33
C ARG A 135 -3.42 4.50 -8.64
N LYS A 136 -2.63 4.47 -9.71
CA LYS A 136 -3.06 3.87 -10.98
C LYS A 136 -3.31 2.37 -10.82
N ASN A 137 -4.12 1.81 -11.73
CA ASN A 137 -4.43 0.38 -11.74
C ASN A 137 -3.20 -0.49 -12.08
N ASP A 138 -2.27 0.06 -12.85
CA ASP A 138 -0.99 -0.55 -13.27
C ASP A 138 0.20 -0.11 -12.40
N TYR A 139 -0.06 0.54 -11.26
CA TYR A 139 0.98 0.96 -10.33
C TYR A 139 1.90 -0.22 -9.96
N ASN A 140 3.20 -0.03 -10.13
CA ASN A 140 4.21 -1.04 -9.89
C ASN A 140 5.28 -0.55 -8.89
N GLY A 141 4.90 0.35 -7.99
CA GLY A 141 5.77 0.78 -6.90
C GLY A 141 6.71 1.91 -7.23
N GLU A 142 6.43 2.71 -8.28
CA GLU A 142 7.31 3.75 -8.84
C GLU A 142 7.62 4.89 -7.86
N PHE A 143 6.67 5.19 -6.99
CA PHE A 143 6.77 6.19 -5.92
C PHE A 143 6.01 5.68 -4.69
N GLY A 144 6.30 6.18 -3.50
CA GLY A 144 5.58 5.78 -2.29
C GLY A 144 4.23 6.50 -2.21
N PHE A 145 3.12 5.76 -2.09
CA PHE A 145 1.82 6.37 -1.84
C PHE A 145 1.01 5.54 -0.85
N ASP A 146 0.68 6.16 0.28
CA ASP A 146 0.02 5.49 1.41
C ASP A 146 -1.25 6.25 1.80
N TRP A 147 -2.38 5.54 1.79
CA TRP A 147 -3.68 6.07 2.15
C TRP A 147 -4.47 5.02 2.89
N ILE A 148 -5.36 5.47 3.78
CA ILE A 148 -6.23 4.57 4.50
C ILE A 148 -7.24 3.93 3.54
N ARG A 149 -7.24 2.61 3.44
CA ARG A 149 -8.17 1.89 2.56
C ARG A 149 -9.48 1.61 3.26
N ASN A 150 -10.57 1.63 2.49
CA ASN A 150 -11.91 1.33 2.97
C ASN A 150 -12.04 -0.07 3.61
N ASN A 151 -11.24 -1.04 3.16
CA ASN A 151 -11.25 -2.40 3.71
C ASN A 151 -10.46 -2.54 5.02
N TYR A 152 -9.55 -1.61 5.37
CA TYR A 152 -8.71 -1.72 6.57
C TYR A 152 -9.52 -1.81 7.86
N LYS A 153 -10.69 -1.16 7.92
CA LYS A 153 -11.62 -1.29 9.05
C LYS A 153 -12.09 -2.73 9.34
N ASN A 154 -11.99 -3.61 8.34
CA ASN A 154 -12.43 -5.00 8.41
C ASN A 154 -11.26 -5.98 8.55
N ILE A 155 -10.03 -5.57 8.25
CA ILE A 155 -8.86 -6.47 8.16
C ILE A 155 -7.69 -6.08 9.08
N CYS A 156 -7.73 -4.90 9.71
CA CYS A 156 -6.72 -4.45 10.68
C CYS A 156 -7.31 -4.57 12.09
N GLU A 157 -6.65 -5.30 12.99
CA GLU A 157 -7.08 -5.42 14.39
C GLU A 157 -7.00 -4.07 15.10
N ASN A 158 -5.89 -3.35 14.89
CA ASN A 158 -5.58 -2.09 15.58
C ASN A 158 -6.05 -0.86 14.78
N TYR A 159 -7.19 -0.95 14.08
CA TYR A 159 -7.65 0.10 13.16
C TYR A 159 -7.81 1.49 13.80
N GLN A 160 -8.20 1.55 15.09
CA GLN A 160 -8.33 2.83 15.80
C GLN A 160 -7.00 3.55 15.98
N GLU A 161 -5.93 2.80 16.24
CA GLU A 161 -4.57 3.33 16.34
C GLU A 161 -4.01 3.67 14.96
N LEU A 162 -4.24 2.83 13.95
CA LEU A 162 -3.81 3.08 12.57
C LEU A 162 -4.30 4.44 12.05
N LYS A 163 -5.54 4.81 12.34
CA LYS A 163 -6.10 6.11 11.96
C LYS A 163 -5.29 7.31 12.47
N LYS A 164 -4.56 7.16 13.58
CA LYS A 164 -3.76 8.23 14.18
C LYS A 164 -2.47 8.50 13.38
N GLU A 165 -2.03 7.59 12.50
CA GLU A 165 -0.91 7.84 11.58
C GLU A 165 -1.22 8.85 10.48
N TYR A 166 -2.51 9.08 10.23
CA TYR A 166 -3.00 9.95 9.19
C TYR A 166 -3.53 11.24 9.80
N GLU A 167 -3.19 12.38 9.18
CA GLU A 167 -3.84 13.64 9.51
C GLU A 167 -5.34 13.52 9.21
N GLN A 168 -6.16 13.96 10.16
CA GLN A 168 -7.62 13.88 10.08
C GLN A 168 -8.19 15.30 10.00
N ILE A 169 -8.91 15.57 8.93
CA ILE A 169 -9.66 16.83 8.75
C ILE A 169 -11.13 16.52 8.51
N ASN A 170 -12.01 17.49 8.72
CA ASN A 170 -13.41 17.37 8.38
C ASN A 170 -13.68 18.20 7.13
N ILE A 171 -14.22 17.57 6.10
CA ILE A 171 -14.68 18.21 4.86
C ILE A 171 -16.19 17.97 4.81
N GLU A 172 -16.97 19.05 4.94
CA GLU A 172 -18.44 18.98 4.90
C GLU A 172 -19.04 17.95 5.89
N GLY A 173 -18.47 17.90 7.10
CA GLY A 173 -18.90 16.98 8.17
C GLY A 173 -18.42 15.53 8.01
N ILE A 174 -17.73 15.20 6.91
CA ILE A 174 -17.15 13.88 6.66
C ILE A 174 -15.69 13.88 7.08
N LYS A 175 -15.29 12.88 7.87
CA LYS A 175 -13.90 12.69 8.27
C LYS A 175 -13.05 12.24 7.06
N TYR A 176 -12.04 13.03 6.76
CA TYR A 176 -11.06 12.79 5.69
C TYR A 176 -9.71 12.44 6.28
N PHE A 177 -9.08 11.39 5.77
CA PHE A 177 -7.75 10.96 6.17
C PHE A 177 -6.77 11.32 5.05
N VAL A 178 -5.82 12.18 5.36
CA VAL A 178 -4.93 12.75 4.36
C VAL A 178 -3.89 11.72 3.91
N PRO A 179 -3.79 11.38 2.60
CA PRO A 179 -2.80 10.47 2.08
C PRO A 179 -1.38 11.05 2.10
N TRP A 180 -0.40 10.15 2.06
CA TRP A 180 1.03 10.45 2.01
C TRP A 180 1.59 10.11 0.62
N LEU A 181 2.41 11.00 0.08
CA LEU A 181 3.20 10.79 -1.14
C LEU A 181 4.69 10.93 -0.83
N SER A 182 5.49 9.96 -1.24
CA SER A 182 6.94 9.96 -1.17
C SER A 182 7.52 9.81 -2.56
N MET A 183 8.35 10.78 -2.97
CA MET A 183 8.99 10.81 -4.28
C MET A 183 10.31 11.58 -4.18
N PHE A 184 11.26 11.31 -5.08
CA PHE A 184 12.46 12.13 -5.19
C PHE A 184 12.18 13.48 -5.86
N PRO A 185 13.02 14.50 -5.59
CA PRO A 185 13.03 15.71 -6.40
C PRO A 185 13.32 15.39 -7.87
N ASN A 186 12.59 16.05 -8.78
CA ASN A 186 12.64 15.85 -10.23
C ASN A 186 12.36 14.40 -10.68
N GLN A 187 11.72 13.60 -9.85
CA GLN A 187 11.28 12.27 -10.24
C GLN A 187 10.19 12.38 -11.32
N GLU A 188 10.42 11.68 -12.43
CA GLU A 188 9.42 11.53 -13.48
C GLU A 188 8.40 10.43 -13.13
N ASN A 189 7.27 10.44 -13.82
CA ASN A 189 6.24 9.39 -13.76
C ASN A 189 5.52 9.21 -12.41
N VAL A 190 5.36 10.29 -11.65
CA VAL A 190 4.48 10.29 -10.47
C VAL A 190 3.06 10.71 -10.87
N PHE A 191 2.18 9.72 -10.96
CA PHE A 191 0.81 9.88 -11.42
C PHE A 191 -0.20 9.33 -10.40
N LEU A 192 -1.23 10.11 -10.11
CA LEU A 192 -2.30 9.74 -9.17
C LEU A 192 -3.66 9.91 -9.85
N ASN A 193 -4.59 9.02 -9.53
CA ASN A 193 -5.97 9.09 -9.99
C ASN A 193 -6.80 9.93 -9.03
N LEU A 194 -7.42 10.99 -9.56
CA LEU A 194 -8.37 11.84 -8.84
C LEU A 194 -9.76 11.21 -8.85
N HIS A 195 -10.42 11.17 -7.70
CA HIS A 195 -11.80 10.72 -7.55
C HIS A 195 -12.63 11.78 -6.86
N ILE A 196 -13.82 12.03 -7.40
CA ILE A 196 -14.78 13.00 -6.86
C ILE A 196 -15.94 12.24 -6.23
N ASN A 197 -16.14 12.43 -4.93
CA ASN A 197 -17.27 11.90 -4.19
C ASN A 197 -18.25 13.04 -3.89
N SER A 198 -19.39 13.07 -4.57
CA SER A 198 -20.46 14.06 -4.35
C SER A 198 -21.09 13.91 -2.97
N ILE A 199 -21.34 15.02 -2.27
CA ILE A 199 -21.95 15.05 -0.94
C ILE A 199 -23.35 15.64 -1.01
N ASN A 200 -23.47 16.87 -1.53
CA ASN A 200 -24.75 17.58 -1.66
C ASN A 200 -24.70 18.57 -2.84
N GLY A 201 -25.87 19.07 -3.25
CA GLY A 201 -26.03 19.99 -4.35
C GLY A 201 -26.03 19.29 -5.71
N LYS A 202 -26.43 20.02 -6.75
CA LYS A 202 -26.35 19.55 -8.14
C LYS A 202 -25.08 20.08 -8.78
N GLN A 203 -24.31 19.18 -9.36
CA GLN A 203 -23.11 19.52 -10.12
C GLN A 203 -23.45 20.39 -11.33
N ARG A 204 -22.74 21.49 -11.48
CA ARG A 204 -22.88 22.49 -12.56
C ARG A 204 -21.62 22.53 -13.42
N ASN A 205 -21.67 23.31 -14.51
CA ASN A 205 -20.57 23.39 -15.48
C ASN A 205 -19.39 24.23 -14.96
N GLU A 206 -19.69 25.18 -14.07
CA GLU A 206 -18.73 26.06 -13.42
C GLU A 206 -18.02 25.42 -12.21
N ASP A 207 -18.46 24.25 -11.75
CA ASP A 207 -17.83 23.59 -10.61
C ASP A 207 -16.48 23.00 -11.04
N ILE A 208 -15.43 23.46 -10.36
CA ILE A 208 -14.04 23.13 -10.62
C ILE A 208 -13.36 22.62 -9.35
N ILE A 209 -12.25 21.91 -9.56
CA ILE A 209 -11.26 21.60 -8.53
C ILE A 209 -9.94 22.27 -8.90
N LYS A 210 -9.31 22.93 -7.94
CA LYS A 210 -7.99 23.56 -8.05
C LYS A 210 -6.99 22.75 -7.21
N LEU A 211 -5.82 22.53 -7.79
CA LEU A 211 -4.68 21.78 -7.23
C LEU A 211 -3.49 22.75 -7.14
N PRO A 212 -3.49 23.68 -6.18
CA PRO A 212 -2.54 24.77 -6.14
C PRO A 212 -1.10 24.26 -5.94
N ALA A 213 -0.17 24.89 -6.66
CA ALA A 213 1.25 24.66 -6.46
C ALA A 213 1.70 25.21 -5.10
N LYS A 214 2.55 24.47 -4.38
CA LYS A 214 3.07 24.88 -3.08
C LYS A 214 4.46 24.32 -2.82
N ASN A 215 5.38 25.19 -2.42
CA ASN A 215 6.74 24.82 -2.00
C ASN A 215 7.53 23.97 -3.03
N GLY A 216 7.27 24.14 -4.33
CA GLY A 216 7.91 23.37 -5.40
C GLY A 216 7.18 22.07 -5.77
N ILE A 217 6.04 21.79 -5.14
CA ILE A 217 5.09 20.80 -5.63
C ILE A 217 4.08 21.49 -6.54
N ARG A 218 3.84 20.90 -7.72
CA ARG A 218 2.81 21.35 -8.67
C ARG A 218 2.15 20.15 -9.34
N PHE A 219 1.00 20.40 -9.94
CA PHE A 219 0.16 19.38 -10.57
C PHE A 219 -0.07 19.73 -12.04
N GLU A 220 -0.27 18.70 -12.85
CA GLU A 220 -0.72 18.85 -14.22
C GLU A 220 -1.84 17.83 -14.50
N PRO A 221 -3.06 18.30 -14.83
CA PRO A 221 -3.50 19.71 -14.78
C PRO A 221 -3.55 20.25 -13.34
N ASP A 222 -3.42 21.58 -13.17
CA ASP A 222 -3.54 22.28 -11.88
C ASP A 222 -4.99 22.70 -11.58
N GLN A 223 -5.88 22.64 -12.57
CA GLN A 223 -7.31 22.88 -12.41
C GLN A 223 -8.09 21.99 -13.38
N LEU A 224 -9.21 21.44 -12.91
CA LEU A 224 -10.12 20.60 -13.70
C LEU A 224 -11.57 20.98 -13.43
N LYS A 225 -12.44 20.80 -14.43
CA LYS A 225 -13.89 20.76 -14.18
C LYS A 225 -14.21 19.49 -13.41
N VAL A 226 -15.11 19.58 -12.44
CA VAL A 226 -15.54 18.41 -11.66
C VAL A 226 -16.10 17.29 -12.56
N LYS A 227 -16.72 17.63 -13.69
CA LYS A 227 -17.24 16.67 -14.68
C LYS A 227 -16.16 15.82 -15.33
N GLU A 228 -14.95 16.35 -15.44
CA GLU A 228 -13.80 15.73 -16.10
C GLU A 228 -12.81 15.15 -15.10
N ALA A 229 -12.93 15.53 -13.82
CA ALA A 229 -12.00 15.20 -12.74
C ALA A 229 -12.10 13.76 -12.24
N ASN A 230 -13.28 13.13 -12.30
CA ASN A 230 -13.47 11.80 -11.73
C ASN A 230 -12.78 10.71 -12.58
N GLY A 231 -11.82 10.00 -12.00
CA GLY A 231 -10.96 9.04 -12.70
C GLY A 231 -9.84 9.70 -13.52
N HIS A 232 -9.66 11.03 -13.43
CA HIS A 232 -8.62 11.73 -14.18
C HIS A 232 -7.24 11.46 -13.59
N GLU A 233 -6.24 11.30 -14.45
CA GLU A 233 -4.85 11.15 -14.04
C GLU A 233 -4.21 12.52 -13.83
N ILE A 234 -3.65 12.75 -12.64
CA ILE A 234 -2.90 13.96 -12.32
C ILE A 234 -1.43 13.59 -12.20
N LYS A 235 -0.59 14.33 -12.92
CA LYS A 235 0.86 14.27 -12.75
C LYS A 235 1.30 15.18 -11.60
N VAL A 236 2.10 14.66 -10.69
CA VAL A 236 2.68 15.42 -9.58
C VAL A 236 4.15 15.67 -9.86
N PHE A 237 4.59 16.92 -9.68
CA PHE A 237 5.99 17.30 -9.83
C PHE A 237 6.54 17.77 -8.49
N CYS A 238 7.83 17.51 -8.27
CA CYS A 238 8.60 18.03 -7.15
C CYS A 238 9.85 18.72 -7.72
N ASP A 239 9.76 20.01 -8.01
CA ASP A 239 10.79 20.76 -8.74
C ASP A 239 12.04 21.07 -7.88
N LYS A 240 11.94 20.92 -6.55
CA LYS A 240 13.05 21.13 -5.61
C LYS A 240 12.93 20.24 -4.38
N PRO A 241 14.04 19.96 -3.69
CA PRO A 241 14.01 19.21 -2.43
C PRO A 241 13.17 19.90 -1.35
N LEU A 242 12.45 19.08 -0.59
CA LEU A 242 11.56 19.49 0.50
C LEU A 242 12.27 19.27 1.85
N ASN A 243 12.53 20.36 2.57
CA ASN A 243 13.14 20.30 3.91
C ASN A 243 12.14 19.89 5.00
N ASP A 244 10.85 19.95 4.73
CA ASP A 244 9.75 19.59 5.63
C ASP A 244 8.61 18.94 4.82
N ASP A 245 7.72 18.22 5.48
CA ASP A 245 6.51 17.69 4.85
C ASP A 245 5.66 18.84 4.31
N VAL A 246 5.26 18.77 3.04
CA VAL A 246 4.45 19.80 2.38
C VAL A 246 3.00 19.36 2.30
N LYS A 247 2.11 20.15 2.92
CA LYS A 247 0.67 19.93 2.91
C LYS A 247 0.00 20.76 1.84
N ILE A 248 -0.70 20.11 0.92
CA ILE A 248 -1.37 20.71 -0.23
C ILE A 248 -2.86 20.50 -0.06
N GLU A 249 -3.62 21.59 -0.06
CA GLU A 249 -5.07 21.58 0.05
C GLU A 249 -5.66 21.73 -1.36
N PHE A 250 -6.58 20.84 -1.71
CA PHE A 250 -7.34 20.91 -2.96
C PHE A 250 -8.57 21.77 -2.70
N LEU A 251 -8.87 22.66 -3.64
CA LEU A 251 -9.86 23.71 -3.44
C LEU A 251 -11.00 23.60 -4.47
N ASP A 252 -12.20 23.98 -4.08
CA ASP A 252 -13.30 24.20 -5.03
C ASP A 252 -13.19 25.57 -5.73
N LYS A 253 -14.24 25.95 -6.47
CA LYS A 253 -14.32 27.27 -7.12
C LYS A 253 -14.28 28.45 -6.13
N ASN A 254 -14.79 28.24 -4.91
CA ASN A 254 -14.94 29.23 -3.84
C ASN A 254 -13.77 29.19 -2.84
N ASP A 255 -12.70 28.44 -3.15
CA ASP A 255 -11.52 28.24 -2.31
C ASP A 255 -11.79 27.50 -0.99
N ASN A 256 -12.87 26.71 -0.91
CA ASN A 256 -13.10 25.78 0.19
C ASN A 256 -12.27 24.51 0.00
N ILE A 257 -11.78 23.94 1.10
CA ILE A 257 -11.00 22.70 1.08
C ILE A 257 -11.90 21.51 0.74
N VAL A 258 -11.62 20.85 -0.39
CA VAL A 258 -12.31 19.64 -0.85
C VAL A 258 -11.43 18.39 -0.81
N GLY A 259 -10.14 18.53 -0.54
CA GLY A 259 -9.22 17.40 -0.36
C GLY A 259 -7.86 17.87 0.12
N LYS A 260 -6.96 16.93 0.41
CA LYS A 260 -5.62 17.26 0.88
C LYS A 260 -4.62 16.16 0.53
N LEU A 261 -3.36 16.52 0.36
CA LEU A 261 -2.24 15.60 0.17
C LEU A 261 -1.04 16.06 1.02
N ILE A 262 -0.31 15.12 1.60
CA ILE A 262 0.98 15.40 2.23
C ILE A 262 2.08 14.78 1.37
N VAL A 263 3.01 15.62 0.90
CA VAL A 263 4.25 15.16 0.27
C VAL A 263 5.34 15.13 1.32
N VAL A 264 5.94 13.97 1.53
CA VAL A 264 6.94 13.73 2.57
C VAL A 264 8.23 14.51 2.26
N LYS A 265 8.86 15.05 3.31
CA LYS A 265 10.22 15.59 3.28
C LYS A 265 11.17 14.68 2.49
N ASN A 266 11.88 15.25 1.52
CA ASN A 266 12.75 14.50 0.59
C ASN A 266 14.08 15.20 0.29
N ASP A 267 14.53 16.09 1.17
CA ASP A 267 15.83 16.75 1.14
C ASP A 267 17.05 15.81 1.31
N LYS A 268 16.80 14.56 1.71
CA LYS A 268 17.82 13.55 1.95
C LYS A 268 17.52 12.27 1.18
N VAL A 269 18.54 11.79 0.48
CA VAL A 269 18.61 10.46 -0.10
C VAL A 269 19.44 9.57 0.81
N TYR A 270 19.01 8.33 0.97
CA TYR A 270 19.71 7.33 1.79
C TYR A 270 20.37 6.30 0.89
N ASP A 271 21.66 6.09 1.04
CA ASP A 271 22.40 5.09 0.29
C ASP A 271 22.43 3.76 1.05
N LEU A 272 22.02 2.69 0.37
CA LEU A 272 22.13 1.31 0.84
C LEU A 272 23.12 0.55 -0.03
N ASN A 273 24.26 0.17 0.55
CA ASN A 273 25.18 -0.74 -0.12
C ASN A 273 24.66 -2.17 0.00
N LEU A 274 24.56 -2.86 -1.14
CA LEU A 274 24.15 -4.25 -1.22
C LEU A 274 25.26 -5.07 -1.86
N LYS A 275 25.74 -6.10 -1.18
CA LYS A 275 26.72 -7.05 -1.72
C LYS A 275 26.04 -8.38 -1.99
N ILE A 276 26.03 -8.80 -3.25
CA ILE A 276 25.53 -10.11 -3.65
C ILE A 276 26.63 -11.15 -3.44
N VAL A 277 26.30 -12.22 -2.71
CA VAL A 277 27.18 -13.35 -2.46
C VAL A 277 26.54 -14.60 -3.07
N LYS A 278 27.18 -15.16 -4.09
CA LYS A 278 26.70 -16.34 -4.80
C LYS A 278 27.15 -17.60 -4.04
N VAL A 279 26.20 -18.42 -3.60
CA VAL A 279 26.49 -19.68 -2.92
C VAL A 279 26.25 -20.83 -3.87
N VAL A 280 27.29 -21.61 -4.14
CA VAL A 280 27.31 -22.65 -5.19
C VAL A 280 27.88 -23.95 -4.66
N ARG A 281 27.54 -25.06 -5.31
CA ARG A 281 28.13 -26.37 -5.01
C ARG A 281 29.46 -26.50 -5.74
N SER A 282 30.53 -26.89 -5.05
CA SER A 282 31.84 -27.04 -5.70
C SER A 282 31.78 -28.04 -6.88
N THR A 283 30.99 -29.10 -6.75
CA THR A 283 30.81 -30.12 -7.81
C THR A 283 29.98 -29.65 -9.01
N SER A 284 29.22 -28.56 -8.89
CA SER A 284 28.34 -28.02 -9.94
C SER A 284 28.50 -26.51 -10.12
N ARG A 285 29.68 -25.99 -9.79
CA ARG A 285 29.98 -24.56 -9.66
C ARG A 285 29.50 -23.74 -10.85
N ASP A 286 29.90 -24.11 -12.06
CA ASP A 286 29.60 -23.33 -13.27
C ASP A 286 28.11 -23.37 -13.62
N LYS A 287 27.44 -24.50 -13.37
CA LYS A 287 25.99 -24.64 -13.57
C LYS A 287 25.22 -23.74 -12.60
N ASP A 288 25.63 -23.72 -11.33
CA ASP A 288 24.99 -22.91 -10.29
C ASP A 288 25.24 -21.41 -10.54
N LEU A 289 26.47 -21.00 -10.87
CA LEU A 289 26.77 -19.62 -11.25
C LEU A 289 25.96 -19.15 -12.44
N LYS A 290 25.85 -19.98 -13.49
CA LYS A 290 25.01 -19.68 -14.66
C LYS A 290 23.56 -19.46 -14.23
N GLY A 291 22.98 -20.38 -13.45
CA GLY A 291 21.60 -20.26 -12.99
C GLY A 291 21.33 -19.02 -12.13
N ILE A 292 22.26 -18.64 -11.25
CA ILE A 292 22.16 -17.42 -10.44
C ILE A 292 22.24 -16.17 -11.34
N ASN A 293 23.21 -16.12 -12.25
CA ASN A 293 23.39 -14.97 -13.15
C ASN A 293 22.19 -14.80 -14.09
N ASP A 294 21.68 -15.89 -14.66
CA ASP A 294 20.49 -15.88 -15.51
C ASP A 294 19.28 -15.29 -14.76
N ALA A 295 19.09 -15.68 -13.49
CA ALA A 295 18.04 -15.14 -12.66
C ALA A 295 18.22 -13.65 -12.33
N LEU A 296 19.41 -13.24 -11.88
CA LEU A 296 19.71 -11.84 -11.55
C LEU A 296 19.53 -10.91 -12.77
N ASN A 297 19.94 -11.37 -13.95
CA ASN A 297 19.74 -10.67 -15.22
C ASN A 297 18.26 -10.57 -15.60
N THR A 298 17.49 -11.62 -15.33
CA THR A 298 16.04 -11.67 -15.63
C THR A 298 15.26 -10.71 -14.74
N ILE A 299 15.52 -10.72 -13.42
CA ILE A 299 14.76 -9.90 -12.46
C ILE A 299 15.19 -8.44 -12.46
N LYS A 300 16.36 -8.10 -13.02
CA LYS A 300 16.93 -6.75 -13.05
C LYS A 300 16.90 -6.08 -11.67
N LEU A 301 17.46 -6.77 -10.68
CA LEU A 301 17.32 -6.42 -9.26
C LEU A 301 17.65 -4.96 -8.96
N ASN A 302 18.74 -4.43 -9.53
CA ASN A 302 19.14 -3.04 -9.32
C ASN A 302 18.06 -2.04 -9.76
N ASP A 303 17.44 -2.28 -10.92
CA ASP A 303 16.40 -1.40 -11.47
C ASP A 303 15.15 -1.48 -10.60
N PHE A 304 14.75 -2.68 -10.18
CA PHE A 304 13.56 -2.86 -9.34
C PHE A 304 13.72 -2.26 -7.94
N LEU A 305 14.90 -2.39 -7.32
CA LEU A 305 15.19 -1.80 -6.02
C LEU A 305 15.14 -0.26 -6.05
N ASN A 306 15.62 0.33 -7.14
CA ASN A 306 15.73 1.79 -7.28
C ASN A 306 14.51 2.45 -7.96
N ASN A 307 13.65 1.70 -8.63
CA ASN A 307 12.52 2.25 -9.39
C ASN A 307 11.16 1.64 -9.05
N ASN A 308 11.06 0.56 -8.26
CA ASN A 308 9.79 -0.14 -8.00
C ASN A 308 9.60 -0.63 -6.55
N SER A 309 10.54 -0.37 -5.64
CA SER A 309 10.42 -0.77 -4.23
C SER A 309 11.08 0.20 -3.23
N LEU A 310 12.38 0.11 -2.96
CA LEU A 310 13.03 0.83 -1.85
C LEU A 310 13.07 2.35 -2.03
N GLN A 311 12.99 2.84 -3.27
CA GLN A 311 12.90 4.26 -3.54
C GLN A 311 11.60 4.90 -3.02
N GLN A 312 10.56 4.11 -2.75
CA GLN A 312 9.37 4.60 -2.03
C GLN A 312 9.74 5.16 -0.65
N ALA A 313 10.82 4.66 -0.05
CA ALA A 313 11.39 5.14 1.19
C ALA A 313 12.59 6.10 0.99
N LEU A 314 12.76 6.68 -0.21
CA LEU A 314 13.87 7.58 -0.58
C LEU A 314 15.25 6.94 -0.47
N ILE A 315 15.33 5.62 -0.70
CA ILE A 315 16.56 4.85 -0.67
C ILE A 315 17.11 4.70 -2.10
N LYS A 316 18.42 4.90 -2.27
CA LYS A 316 19.17 4.46 -3.44
C LYS A 316 20.01 3.24 -3.06
N THR A 317 19.83 2.16 -3.80
CA THR A 317 20.59 0.93 -3.58
C THR A 317 21.76 0.86 -4.54
N ASN A 318 22.95 0.65 -3.98
CA ASN A 318 24.21 0.51 -4.72
C ASN A 318 24.65 -0.96 -4.64
N ILE A 319 24.46 -1.71 -5.72
CA ILE A 319 24.94 -3.10 -5.79
C ILE A 319 26.45 -3.11 -6.07
N ILE A 320 27.21 -3.65 -5.12
CA ILE A 320 28.66 -3.79 -5.22
C ILE A 320 29.00 -4.82 -6.28
N GLN A 321 29.77 -4.40 -7.29
CA GLN A 321 30.11 -5.20 -8.46
C GLN A 321 31.16 -6.27 -8.20
N THR A 322 31.89 -6.20 -7.08
CA THR A 322 32.90 -7.21 -6.73
C THR A 322 32.24 -8.56 -6.53
N GLU A 323 32.59 -9.51 -7.40
CA GLU A 323 32.06 -10.87 -7.32
C GLU A 323 32.51 -11.56 -6.02
N CYS A 324 31.54 -12.09 -5.29
CA CYS A 324 31.75 -12.84 -4.05
C CYS A 324 31.11 -14.22 -4.21
N ILE A 325 31.92 -15.27 -4.12
CA ILE A 325 31.46 -16.66 -4.27
C ILE A 325 31.81 -17.47 -3.02
N LEU A 326 30.82 -18.19 -2.49
CA LEU A 326 31.00 -19.22 -1.48
C LEU A 326 30.74 -20.58 -2.12
N GLU A 327 31.70 -21.50 -1.97
CA GLU A 327 31.61 -22.85 -2.51
C GLU A 327 31.35 -23.81 -1.36
N LEU A 328 30.32 -24.65 -1.51
CA LEU A 328 29.94 -25.68 -0.54
C LEU A 328 30.49 -27.02 -1.00
N GLU A 329 31.23 -27.69 -0.11
CA GLU A 329 31.84 -29.01 -0.34
C GLU A 329 31.24 -30.04 0.60
N GLY A 330 30.80 -31.17 0.05
CA GLY A 330 30.27 -32.29 0.83
C GLY A 330 29.00 -31.96 1.59
N GLU A 331 28.74 -32.77 2.62
CA GLU A 331 27.71 -32.54 3.62
C GLU A 331 28.24 -31.55 4.67
N ILE A 332 27.37 -30.68 5.18
CA ILE A 332 27.71 -29.70 6.21
C ILE A 332 26.73 -29.83 7.36
N SER A 333 27.27 -29.96 8.57
CA SER A 333 26.51 -29.99 9.83
C SER A 333 26.79 -28.76 10.70
N ASP A 334 25.92 -28.49 11.65
CA ASP A 334 26.14 -27.49 12.69
C ASP A 334 27.05 -28.00 13.82
N ASP A 335 27.29 -27.17 14.84
CA ASP A 335 28.15 -27.50 15.99
C ASP A 335 27.67 -28.71 16.82
N ASN A 336 26.42 -29.17 16.62
CA ASN A 336 25.84 -30.34 17.28
C ASN A 336 25.78 -31.57 16.37
N ASP A 337 26.51 -31.55 15.25
CA ASP A 337 26.50 -32.58 14.19
C ASP A 337 25.13 -32.73 13.48
N GLU A 338 24.20 -31.77 13.65
CA GLU A 338 22.91 -31.78 12.94
C GLU A 338 23.10 -31.30 11.49
N PRO A 339 22.53 -32.00 10.48
CA PRO A 339 22.77 -31.67 9.09
C PRO A 339 22.12 -30.33 8.72
N LEU A 340 22.91 -29.44 8.11
CA LEU A 340 22.44 -28.19 7.51
C LEU A 340 22.27 -28.33 5.99
N TYR A 341 23.18 -29.06 5.36
CA TYR A 341 23.24 -29.32 3.92
C TYR A 341 23.65 -30.77 3.68
N ASP A 342 22.84 -31.52 2.93
CA ASP A 342 23.05 -32.96 2.67
C ASP A 342 23.82 -33.25 1.36
N GLY A 343 24.42 -32.22 0.75
CA GLY A 343 25.06 -32.35 -0.56
C GLY A 343 24.15 -32.07 -1.76
N ALA A 344 22.84 -31.91 -1.56
CA ALA A 344 21.88 -31.59 -2.62
C ALA A 344 20.88 -30.48 -2.26
N VAL A 345 20.42 -30.43 -1.01
CA VAL A 345 19.38 -29.54 -0.48
C VAL A 345 19.73 -29.08 0.92
N PHE A 346 19.26 -27.89 1.30
CA PHE A 346 19.35 -27.42 2.68
C PHE A 346 18.25 -28.06 3.54
N VAL A 347 18.68 -28.88 4.50
CA VAL A 347 17.80 -29.67 5.38
C VAL A 347 17.67 -29.08 6.78
N GLY A 348 18.61 -28.23 7.20
CA GLY A 348 18.59 -27.56 8.50
C GLY A 348 17.51 -26.47 8.62
N LYS A 349 17.39 -25.87 9.81
CA LYS A 349 16.53 -24.68 10.04
C LYS A 349 17.01 -23.49 9.20
N LYS A 350 16.10 -22.61 8.76
CA LYS A 350 16.42 -21.50 7.85
C LYS A 350 17.48 -20.55 8.44
N GLU A 351 17.32 -20.20 9.71
CA GLU A 351 18.21 -19.29 10.42
C GLU A 351 19.62 -19.89 10.54
N SER A 352 19.72 -21.20 10.77
CA SER A 352 20.99 -21.92 10.84
C SER A 352 21.72 -21.92 9.49
N VAL A 353 21.00 -22.09 8.38
CA VAL A 353 21.58 -22.07 7.02
C VAL A 353 22.10 -20.68 6.67
N SER A 354 21.31 -19.62 6.91
CA SER A 354 21.74 -18.25 6.65
C SER A 354 22.91 -17.84 7.56
N LYS A 355 22.91 -18.29 8.82
CA LYS A 355 24.04 -18.10 9.76
C LYS A 355 25.31 -18.78 9.23
N MET A 356 25.22 -20.02 8.73
CA MET A 356 26.33 -20.72 8.09
C MET A 356 26.90 -19.93 6.91
N PHE A 357 26.06 -19.39 6.01
CA PHE A 357 26.54 -18.55 4.91
C PHE A 357 27.29 -17.32 5.38
N ARG A 358 26.76 -16.63 6.39
CA ARG A 358 27.44 -15.48 7.01
C ARG A 358 28.79 -15.87 7.59
N GLU A 359 28.88 -16.97 8.32
CA GLU A 359 30.14 -17.42 8.94
C GLU A 359 31.19 -17.78 7.89
N LEU A 360 30.79 -18.47 6.81
CA LEU A 360 31.65 -18.74 5.66
C LEU A 360 32.11 -17.45 4.98
N TYR A 361 31.20 -16.48 4.79
CA TYR A 361 31.53 -15.18 4.20
C TYR A 361 32.51 -14.39 5.06
N VAL A 362 32.24 -14.24 6.36
CA VAL A 362 33.11 -13.51 7.30
C VAL A 362 34.50 -14.13 7.32
N THR A 363 34.57 -15.46 7.41
CA THR A 363 35.85 -16.20 7.41
C THR A 363 36.63 -16.00 6.12
N LYS A 364 35.96 -15.93 4.97
CA LYS A 364 36.62 -15.81 3.67
C LYS A 364 36.98 -14.37 3.29
N TYR A 365 36.09 -13.41 3.55
CA TYR A 365 36.15 -12.07 2.97
C TYR A 365 36.35 -10.93 3.98
N GLU A 366 36.16 -11.17 5.29
CA GLU A 366 36.17 -10.10 6.30
C GLU A 366 37.17 -10.31 7.42
N LYS A 367 38.35 -10.83 7.07
CA LYS A 367 39.45 -10.97 8.03
C LYS A 367 40.02 -9.62 8.47
N GLU A 368 40.03 -8.64 7.56
CA GLU A 368 40.65 -7.32 7.78
C GLU A 368 39.63 -6.18 7.89
N THR A 369 38.59 -6.22 7.05
CA THR A 369 37.58 -5.16 6.97
C THR A 369 36.18 -5.75 6.89
N VAL A 370 35.29 -5.25 7.73
CA VAL A 370 33.86 -5.62 7.72
C VAL A 370 33.12 -4.79 6.67
N HIS A 371 32.36 -5.46 5.80
CA HIS A 371 31.47 -4.81 4.86
C HIS A 371 30.34 -4.07 5.60
N LYS A 372 30.19 -2.79 5.29
CA LYS A 372 29.11 -1.93 5.76
C LYS A 372 28.03 -1.84 4.70
N GLY A 373 26.89 -2.47 4.98
CA GLY A 373 25.81 -2.70 4.03
C GLY A 373 25.17 -4.06 4.24
N VAL A 374 24.26 -4.43 3.34
CA VAL A 374 23.54 -5.71 3.40
C VAL A 374 24.23 -6.75 2.51
N LEU A 375 24.40 -7.96 3.03
CA LEU A 375 24.85 -9.16 2.35
C LEU A 375 23.63 -9.93 1.86
N LEU A 376 23.50 -10.08 0.55
CA LEU A 376 22.44 -10.84 -0.08
C LEU A 376 23.01 -12.16 -0.58
N PHE A 377 22.77 -13.25 0.15
CA PHE A 377 23.15 -14.58 -0.26
C PHE A 377 22.15 -15.11 -1.30
N VAL A 378 22.64 -15.61 -2.43
CA VAL A 378 21.79 -16.12 -3.52
C VAL A 378 22.29 -17.49 -3.96
N THR A 379 21.37 -18.44 -4.11
CA THR A 379 21.73 -19.82 -4.47
C THR A 379 20.66 -20.52 -5.32
N THR A 380 21.12 -21.43 -6.17
CA THR A 380 20.28 -22.38 -6.93
C THR A 380 19.92 -23.64 -6.14
N ILE A 381 20.40 -23.76 -4.90
CA ILE A 381 20.10 -24.87 -4.02
C ILE A 381 18.74 -24.63 -3.35
N ARG A 382 17.91 -25.67 -3.29
CA ARG A 382 16.60 -25.61 -2.64
C ARG A 382 16.75 -25.62 -1.13
N LYS A 383 15.79 -25.00 -0.46
CA LYS A 383 15.56 -25.10 0.98
C LYS A 383 14.11 -25.53 1.14
N ASN A 384 13.88 -26.63 1.86
CA ASN A 384 12.51 -27.05 2.11
C ASN A 384 11.76 -25.95 2.86
N ASP A 385 10.52 -25.71 2.42
CA ASP A 385 9.50 -24.85 3.05
C ASP A 385 9.75 -23.33 3.00
N THR A 386 10.80 -22.85 2.32
CA THR A 386 10.99 -21.40 2.15
C THR A 386 11.74 -20.99 0.88
N ALA A 387 11.35 -19.84 0.33
CA ALA A 387 11.97 -19.18 -0.82
C ALA A 387 13.09 -18.19 -0.43
N GLY A 388 13.10 -17.73 0.83
CA GLY A 388 14.03 -16.73 1.34
C GLY A 388 14.13 -16.74 2.86
N ASP A 389 15.08 -15.99 3.39
CA ASP A 389 15.28 -15.85 4.84
C ASP A 389 15.96 -14.52 5.19
N GLY A 390 15.17 -13.55 5.61
CA GLY A 390 15.59 -12.25 6.12
C GLY A 390 15.78 -12.23 7.63
N GLN A 391 16.93 -11.74 8.09
CA GLN A 391 17.27 -11.74 9.51
C GLN A 391 16.84 -10.45 10.19
N LEU A 392 15.63 -10.45 10.76
CA LEU A 392 15.07 -9.32 11.49
C LEU A 392 15.62 -9.21 12.93
N TRP A 393 15.67 -10.34 13.64
CA TRP A 393 15.91 -10.39 15.08
C TRP A 393 17.38 -10.61 15.46
N ASP A 394 18.25 -11.05 14.55
CA ASP A 394 19.66 -11.31 14.87
C ASP A 394 20.45 -10.01 15.09
N THR A 395 21.16 -9.92 16.22
CA THR A 395 22.11 -8.87 16.60
C THR A 395 23.15 -8.47 15.55
N THR A 396 23.40 -9.29 14.52
CA THR A 396 24.37 -8.99 13.45
C THR A 396 23.75 -8.50 12.14
N LYS A 397 22.43 -8.26 12.14
CA LYS A 397 21.57 -7.50 11.19
C LYS A 397 22.22 -7.03 9.91
N ARG A 398 22.70 -7.88 9.02
CA ARG A 398 23.16 -7.37 7.72
C ARG A 398 23.09 -8.38 6.62
N TYR A 399 22.28 -9.41 6.77
CA TYR A 399 22.23 -10.45 5.76
C TYR A 399 20.85 -11.06 5.60
N CYS A 400 20.58 -11.47 4.37
CA CYS A 400 19.44 -12.29 4.02
C CYS A 400 19.83 -13.29 2.93
N SER A 401 19.01 -14.31 2.77
CA SER A 401 19.24 -15.40 1.81
C SER A 401 18.07 -15.54 0.85
N ILE A 402 18.36 -15.85 -0.42
CA ILE A 402 17.40 -16.22 -1.45
C ILE A 402 17.74 -17.62 -1.95
N PHE A 403 16.79 -18.53 -1.78
CA PHE A 403 16.91 -19.92 -2.22
C PHE A 403 16.30 -20.11 -3.61
N TYR A 404 16.47 -21.30 -4.17
CA TYR A 404 16.02 -21.63 -5.52
C TYR A 404 14.58 -21.19 -5.83
N ASP A 405 13.63 -21.42 -4.93
CA ASP A 405 12.21 -21.11 -5.16
C ASP A 405 11.92 -19.60 -5.18
N GLY A 406 12.79 -18.76 -4.60
CA GLY A 406 12.71 -17.30 -4.63
C GLY A 406 13.54 -16.65 -5.71
N LEU A 407 14.38 -17.42 -6.41
CA LEU A 407 15.48 -16.91 -7.24
C LEU A 407 15.02 -15.97 -8.37
N TYR A 408 13.84 -16.23 -8.95
CA TYR A 408 13.22 -15.44 -10.02
C TYR A 408 12.09 -14.51 -9.53
N SER A 409 11.86 -14.40 -8.22
CA SER A 409 10.82 -13.57 -7.63
C SER A 409 11.42 -12.29 -7.05
N VAL A 410 11.39 -11.20 -7.82
CA VAL A 410 11.95 -9.91 -7.36
C VAL A 410 11.31 -9.39 -6.06
N THR A 411 10.03 -9.71 -5.84
CA THR A 411 9.33 -9.35 -4.60
C THR A 411 9.87 -10.10 -3.38
N THR A 412 10.38 -11.33 -3.57
CA THR A 412 11.04 -12.09 -2.49
C THR A 412 12.34 -11.40 -2.06
N TYR A 413 13.14 -10.91 -3.02
CA TYR A 413 14.35 -10.14 -2.68
C TYR A 413 14.02 -8.91 -1.83
N VAL A 414 13.02 -8.13 -2.24
CA VAL A 414 12.59 -6.94 -1.49
C VAL A 414 12.08 -7.30 -0.11
N HIS A 415 11.27 -8.36 0.00
CA HIS A 415 10.73 -8.85 1.27
C HIS A 415 11.86 -9.22 2.25
N GLU A 416 12.83 -10.03 1.82
CA GLU A 416 13.93 -10.44 2.70
C GLU A 416 14.88 -9.28 3.04
N ILE A 417 15.11 -8.35 2.09
CA ILE A 417 15.87 -7.12 2.37
C ILE A 417 15.12 -6.25 3.38
N ALA A 418 13.80 -6.11 3.27
CA ALA A 418 13.01 -5.29 4.17
C ALA A 418 13.00 -5.83 5.61
N HIS A 419 13.01 -7.16 5.80
CA HIS A 419 13.28 -7.79 7.12
C HIS A 419 14.59 -7.30 7.72
N VAL A 420 15.67 -7.32 6.95
CA VAL A 420 16.99 -6.83 7.41
C VAL A 420 16.94 -5.33 7.71
N LEU A 421 16.13 -4.58 6.98
CA LEU A 421 15.88 -3.14 7.19
C LEU A 421 14.82 -2.86 8.27
N GLY A 422 14.49 -3.85 9.11
CA GLY A 422 13.71 -3.69 10.34
C GLY A 422 12.20 -3.79 10.18
N CYS A 423 11.71 -4.20 9.01
CA CYS A 423 10.28 -4.39 8.78
C CYS A 423 9.88 -5.83 9.12
N GLU A 424 8.88 -6.01 9.96
CA GLU A 424 8.29 -7.32 10.28
C GLU A 424 7.11 -7.62 9.35
N HIS A 425 6.65 -8.87 9.36
CA HIS A 425 5.41 -9.27 8.71
C HIS A 425 4.22 -8.46 9.20
N SER A 426 3.33 -8.09 8.28
CA SER A 426 2.16 -7.28 8.62
C SER A 426 1.05 -8.06 9.36
N PHE A 427 1.15 -9.38 9.48
CA PHE A 427 0.05 -10.26 9.87
C PHE A 427 0.32 -11.16 11.08
N ASP A 428 1.59 -11.29 11.49
CA ASP A 428 1.98 -12.11 12.65
C ASP A 428 2.52 -11.16 13.73
N ASN A 429 2.21 -11.44 15.00
CA ASN A 429 2.82 -10.76 16.14
C ASN A 429 4.10 -11.51 16.55
N GLU A 430 5.03 -11.66 15.59
CA GLU A 430 6.20 -12.53 15.76
C GLU A 430 7.08 -12.06 16.91
N GLY A 431 7.11 -10.77 17.20
CA GLY A 431 7.85 -10.20 18.33
C GLY A 431 7.42 -10.76 19.69
N GLU A 432 6.13 -10.90 19.97
CA GLU A 432 5.65 -11.46 21.24
C GLU A 432 6.01 -12.94 21.38
N ASP A 433 5.76 -13.72 20.33
CA ASP A 433 6.13 -15.13 20.28
C ASP A 433 7.65 -15.32 20.37
N PHE A 434 8.41 -14.43 19.73
CA PHE A 434 9.87 -14.41 19.77
C PHE A 434 10.37 -14.20 21.20
N ILE A 435 9.87 -13.17 21.90
CA ILE A 435 10.27 -12.86 23.29
C ILE A 435 9.95 -14.06 24.18
N LYS A 436 8.71 -14.53 24.14
CA LYS A 436 8.24 -15.65 24.97
C LYS A 436 9.08 -16.91 24.75
N ASN A 437 9.32 -17.29 23.50
CA ASN A 437 10.16 -18.44 23.16
C ASN A 437 11.58 -18.29 23.71
N HIS A 438 12.15 -17.07 23.70
CA HIS A 438 13.49 -16.85 24.24
C HIS A 438 13.51 -16.87 25.77
N GLU A 439 12.48 -16.34 26.43
CA GLU A 439 12.31 -16.42 27.89
C GLU A 439 12.17 -17.86 28.38
N ASP A 440 11.33 -18.66 27.72
CA ASP A 440 11.15 -20.09 28.04
C ASP A 440 12.47 -20.87 27.88
N ASN A 441 13.22 -20.60 26.80
CA ASN A 441 14.54 -21.20 26.59
C ASN A 441 15.57 -20.77 27.64
N ILE A 442 15.55 -19.51 28.09
CA ILE A 442 16.43 -19.03 29.17
C ILE A 442 16.14 -19.79 30.45
N LEU A 443 14.86 -19.92 30.81
CA LEU A 443 14.44 -20.66 32.00
C LEU A 443 14.88 -22.13 31.95
N GLU A 444 14.79 -22.78 30.79
CA GLU A 444 15.26 -24.15 30.60
C GLU A 444 16.79 -24.26 30.80
N GLU A 445 17.56 -23.33 30.24
CA GLU A 445 19.01 -23.29 30.39
C GLU A 445 19.44 -23.02 31.84
N GLU A 446 18.74 -22.13 32.55
CA GLU A 446 18.96 -21.86 33.98
C GLU A 446 18.70 -23.11 34.84
N LYS A 447 17.65 -23.87 34.53
CA LYS A 447 17.36 -25.14 35.20
C LYS A 447 18.47 -26.17 34.97
N LYS A 448 18.97 -26.32 33.74
CA LYS A 448 20.10 -27.21 33.44
C LYS A 448 21.38 -26.78 34.15
N ILE A 449 21.65 -25.48 34.24
CA ILE A 449 22.77 -24.95 35.03
C ILE A 449 22.61 -25.32 36.51
N HIS A 450 21.42 -25.18 37.08
CA HIS A 450 21.14 -25.57 38.46
C HIS A 450 21.43 -27.06 38.70
N ASP A 451 20.94 -27.95 37.82
CA ASP A 451 21.20 -29.39 37.91
C ASP A 451 22.70 -29.72 37.85
N LEU A 452 23.44 -29.07 36.94
CA LEU A 452 24.91 -29.21 36.84
C LEU A 452 25.62 -28.76 38.11
N ILE A 453 25.16 -27.66 38.74
CA ILE A 453 25.71 -27.17 40.02
C ILE A 453 25.47 -28.20 41.12
N VAL A 454 24.27 -28.79 41.21
CA VAL A 454 23.97 -29.86 42.17
C VAL A 454 24.86 -31.09 41.95
N GLU A 455 25.13 -31.47 40.70
CA GLU A 455 26.05 -32.57 40.39
C GLU A 455 27.51 -32.25 40.76
N ILE A 456 27.95 -31.01 40.54
CA ILE A 456 29.28 -30.55 40.99
C ILE A 456 29.41 -30.68 42.51
N GLU A 457 28.40 -30.27 43.27
CA GLU A 457 28.43 -30.38 44.74
C GLU A 457 28.49 -31.84 45.21
N LYS A 458 27.76 -32.75 44.55
CA LYS A 458 27.88 -34.20 44.82
C LYS A 458 29.30 -34.72 44.55
N HIS A 459 29.95 -34.26 43.48
CA HIS A 459 31.34 -34.64 43.21
C HIS A 459 32.32 -34.05 44.23
N LYS A 460 32.13 -32.80 44.67
CA LYS A 460 32.93 -32.20 45.75
C LYS A 460 32.80 -32.98 47.06
N GLN A 461 31.60 -33.40 47.44
CA GLN A 461 31.38 -34.25 48.62
C GLN A 461 32.12 -35.60 48.51
N ARG A 462 32.09 -36.24 47.34
CA ARG A 462 32.84 -37.49 47.08
C ARG A 462 34.35 -37.27 47.15
N ILE A 463 34.86 -36.13 46.68
CA ILE A 463 36.28 -35.77 46.82
C ILE A 463 36.63 -35.66 48.31
N THR A 464 35.83 -34.96 49.11
CA THR A 464 36.03 -34.83 50.56
C THR A 464 36.06 -36.20 51.24
N ALA A 465 35.11 -37.09 50.95
CA ALA A 465 35.07 -38.44 51.51
C ALA A 465 36.32 -39.27 51.14
N ASN A 466 36.78 -39.20 49.88
CA ASN A 466 38.02 -39.87 49.46
C ASN A 466 39.26 -39.27 50.17
N LYS A 467 39.31 -37.96 50.37
CA LYS A 467 40.39 -37.29 51.13
C LYS A 467 40.43 -37.77 52.59
N GLU A 468 39.28 -37.91 53.24
CA GLU A 468 39.20 -38.48 54.60
C GLU A 468 39.67 -39.94 54.65
N GLN A 469 39.32 -40.74 53.63
CA GLN A 469 39.76 -42.12 53.52
C GLN A 469 41.29 -42.22 53.36
N ILE A 470 41.89 -41.33 52.56
CA ILE A 470 43.35 -41.22 52.41
C ILE A 470 44.00 -40.95 53.78
N ILE A 471 43.50 -39.97 54.54
CA ILE A 471 44.03 -39.64 55.88
C ILE A 471 43.96 -40.84 56.83
N LYS A 472 42.88 -41.63 56.79
CA LYS A 472 42.74 -42.84 57.61
C LYS A 472 43.76 -43.92 57.20
N MET A 473 43.98 -44.13 55.91
CA MET A 473 44.87 -45.17 55.38
C MET A 473 46.35 -44.84 55.56
N GLN A 474 46.72 -43.56 55.51
CA GLN A 474 48.09 -43.09 55.77
C GLN A 474 48.60 -43.45 57.17
N LYS A 475 47.70 -43.75 58.13
CA LYS A 475 48.06 -44.25 59.47
C LYS A 475 48.58 -45.70 59.47
N HIS A 476 48.46 -46.43 58.36
CA HIS A 476 48.87 -47.83 58.22
C HIS A 476 49.79 -48.05 57.01
N PRO A 477 50.98 -47.43 56.98
CA PRO A 477 51.83 -47.35 55.77
C PRO A 477 52.37 -48.69 55.27
N ASN A 478 52.49 -49.69 56.15
CA ASN A 478 53.05 -51.01 55.82
C ASN A 478 51.99 -52.07 55.48
N ASN A 479 50.70 -51.71 55.42
CA ASN A 479 49.62 -52.62 55.06
C ASN A 479 49.39 -52.59 53.53
N PRO A 480 49.63 -53.69 52.78
CA PRO A 480 49.48 -53.71 51.32
C PRO A 480 48.08 -53.33 50.83
N ILE A 481 47.03 -53.65 51.60
CA ILE A 481 45.65 -53.31 51.28
C ILE A 481 45.43 -51.80 51.43
N ALA A 482 46.02 -51.17 52.45
CA ALA A 482 45.94 -49.73 52.65
C ALA A 482 46.64 -48.95 51.52
N VAL A 483 47.81 -49.43 51.06
CA VAL A 483 48.55 -48.85 49.93
C VAL A 483 47.76 -48.95 48.63
N ASN A 484 47.11 -50.08 48.36
CA ASN A 484 46.29 -50.22 47.15
C ASN A 484 45.06 -49.30 47.18
N ASN A 485 44.38 -49.23 48.33
CA ASN A 485 43.20 -48.37 48.48
C ASN A 485 43.53 -46.87 48.42
N LEU A 486 44.72 -46.46 48.85
CA LEU A 486 45.21 -45.08 48.66
C LEU A 486 45.26 -44.70 47.18
N LYS A 487 45.87 -45.56 46.34
CA LYS A 487 45.93 -45.34 44.89
C LYS A 487 44.55 -45.23 44.25
N VAL A 488 43.60 -46.06 44.70
CA VAL A 488 42.21 -46.02 44.22
C VAL A 488 41.52 -44.71 44.62
N ALA A 489 41.68 -44.26 45.87
CA ALA A 489 41.10 -43.00 46.35
C ALA A 489 41.68 -41.78 45.62
N GLU A 490 43.00 -41.76 45.38
CA GLU A 490 43.67 -40.73 44.58
C GLU A 490 43.15 -40.70 43.13
N SER A 491 43.04 -41.86 42.48
CA SER A 491 42.48 -41.97 41.13
C SER A 491 41.01 -41.51 41.07
N ASN A 492 40.21 -41.80 42.10
CA ASN A 492 38.82 -41.35 42.19
C ASN A 492 38.71 -39.84 42.32
N ILE A 493 39.58 -39.20 43.10
CA ILE A 493 39.64 -37.73 43.22
C ILE A 493 39.91 -37.10 41.86
N ILE A 494 40.95 -37.56 41.14
CA ILE A 494 41.29 -37.07 39.79
C ILE A 494 40.09 -37.22 38.85
N GLY A 495 39.42 -38.38 38.88
CA GLY A 495 38.22 -38.62 38.08
C GLY A 495 37.07 -37.66 38.39
N HIS A 496 36.85 -37.33 39.66
CA HIS A 496 35.84 -36.35 40.08
C HIS A 496 36.22 -34.92 39.70
N GLU A 497 37.47 -34.53 39.86
CA GLU A 497 37.97 -33.20 39.46
C GLU A 497 37.80 -32.97 37.95
N LYS A 498 38.11 -33.97 37.12
CA LYS A 498 37.87 -33.91 35.67
C LYS A 498 36.40 -33.74 35.33
N ARG A 499 35.50 -34.45 36.02
CA ARG A 499 34.04 -34.30 35.81
C ARG A 499 33.54 -32.91 36.21
N ILE A 500 34.03 -32.37 37.33
CA ILE A 500 33.72 -30.99 37.76
C ILE A 500 34.17 -30.00 36.69
N LEU A 501 35.41 -30.11 36.19
CA LEU A 501 35.93 -29.21 35.17
C LEU A 501 35.09 -29.24 33.88
N ASN A 502 34.69 -30.42 33.41
CA ASN A 502 33.84 -30.55 32.22
C ASN A 502 32.47 -29.90 32.43
N LYS A 503 31.83 -30.12 33.58
CA LYS A 503 30.55 -29.50 33.93
C LYS A 503 30.65 -27.99 34.07
N GLN A 504 31.75 -27.48 34.62
CA GLN A 504 32.02 -26.04 34.68
C GLN A 504 32.11 -25.42 33.28
N LYS A 505 32.81 -26.07 32.35
CA LYS A 505 32.85 -25.62 30.94
C LYS A 505 31.46 -25.60 30.31
N GLU A 506 30.65 -26.63 30.57
CA GLU A 506 29.27 -26.69 30.09
C GLU A 506 28.42 -25.53 30.65
N ILE A 507 28.53 -25.24 31.95
CA ILE A 507 27.84 -24.10 32.59
C ILE A 507 28.22 -22.78 31.90
N GLU A 508 29.52 -22.54 31.64
CA GLU A 508 29.96 -21.30 31.00
C GLU A 508 29.42 -21.16 29.56
N GLN A 509 29.34 -22.26 28.81
CA GLN A 509 28.72 -22.25 27.49
C GLN A 509 27.22 -21.93 27.56
N ARG A 510 26.50 -22.52 28.52
CA ARG A 510 25.07 -22.24 28.72
C ARG A 510 24.80 -20.80 29.13
N LYS A 511 25.62 -20.24 30.02
CA LYS A 511 25.57 -18.80 30.37
C LYS A 511 25.78 -17.90 29.16
N LYS A 512 26.70 -18.25 28.26
CA LYS A 512 26.90 -17.52 27.01
C LYS A 512 25.64 -17.53 26.14
N ASN A 513 24.97 -18.68 26.03
CA ASN A 513 23.70 -18.81 25.30
C ASN A 513 22.59 -17.94 25.94
N ILE A 514 22.48 -17.94 27.27
CA ILE A 514 21.51 -17.09 28.00
C ILE A 514 21.77 -15.61 27.69
N ASN A 515 23.02 -15.14 27.82
CA ASN A 515 23.37 -13.75 27.55
C ASN A 515 23.04 -13.33 26.11
N GLN A 516 23.27 -14.23 25.14
CA GLN A 516 22.89 -13.98 23.74
C GLN A 516 21.38 -13.83 23.59
N ARG A 517 20.59 -14.71 24.20
CA ARG A 517 19.12 -14.64 24.16
C ARG A 517 18.58 -13.37 24.84
N GLN A 518 19.14 -12.99 25.98
CA GLN A 518 18.80 -11.74 26.66
C GLN A 518 19.11 -10.51 25.81
N SER A 519 20.24 -10.52 25.10
CA SER A 519 20.56 -9.45 24.14
C SER A 519 19.53 -9.38 23.02
N LEU A 520 19.06 -10.51 22.50
CA LEU A 520 18.02 -10.54 21.46
C LEU A 520 16.68 -9.99 21.98
N ILE A 521 16.24 -10.42 23.16
CA ILE A 521 15.02 -9.90 23.82
C ILE A 521 15.11 -8.38 24.01
N SER A 522 16.27 -7.86 24.40
CA SER A 522 16.43 -6.41 24.65
C SER A 522 16.22 -5.53 23.41
N VAL A 523 16.42 -6.08 22.20
CA VAL A 523 16.25 -5.38 20.92
C VAL A 523 14.82 -5.53 20.39
N ALA A 524 14.10 -6.57 20.81
CA ALA A 524 12.79 -6.91 20.26
C ALA A 524 11.74 -5.79 20.40
N PRO A 525 11.61 -5.07 21.53
CA PRO A 525 10.65 -3.96 21.65
C PRO A 525 10.82 -2.88 20.58
N LYS A 526 12.06 -2.53 20.21
CA LYS A 526 12.34 -1.54 19.16
C LYS A 526 11.83 -2.01 17.79
N ILE A 527 11.96 -3.30 17.50
CA ILE A 527 11.47 -3.89 16.25
C ILE A 527 9.94 -3.93 16.25
N MET A 528 9.33 -4.34 17.36
CA MET A 528 7.88 -4.37 17.52
C MET A 528 7.25 -2.97 17.41
N GLU A 529 7.93 -1.93 17.89
CA GLU A 529 7.52 -0.53 17.66
C GLU A 529 7.44 -0.15 16.18
N ASN A 530 8.14 -0.86 15.29
CA ASN A 530 8.06 -0.64 13.85
C ASN A 530 6.89 -1.39 13.19
N ASN A 531 6.29 -2.38 13.88
CA ASN A 531 5.19 -3.21 13.43
C ASN A 531 3.89 -2.96 14.22
N LYS A 532 3.50 -1.68 14.35
CA LYS A 532 2.39 -1.27 15.24
C LYS A 532 1.00 -1.78 14.84
N TYR A 533 0.81 -2.14 13.58
CA TYR A 533 -0.50 -2.37 12.99
C TYR A 533 -0.60 -3.77 12.39
N VAL A 534 -1.36 -4.63 13.06
CA VAL A 534 -1.50 -6.05 12.72
C VAL A 534 -2.72 -6.28 11.81
N PHE A 535 -2.48 -7.01 10.73
CA PHE A 535 -3.43 -7.47 9.73
C PHE A 535 -3.49 -9.01 9.78
N PRO A 536 -4.17 -9.61 10.76
CA PRO A 536 -3.96 -10.99 11.25
C PRO A 536 -4.12 -12.09 10.20
N LYS A 537 -4.77 -11.78 9.08
CA LYS A 537 -4.93 -12.72 7.98
C LYS A 537 -3.79 -12.54 6.97
N LYS A 538 -2.96 -13.57 6.85
CA LYS A 538 -1.94 -13.72 5.79
C LYS A 538 -2.55 -13.44 4.41
N GLY A 539 -1.92 -12.54 3.66
CA GLY A 539 -2.34 -12.15 2.32
C GLY A 539 -3.57 -11.24 2.28
N SER A 540 -3.93 -10.59 3.38
CA SER A 540 -5.13 -9.73 3.43
C SER A 540 -4.91 -8.33 2.88
N THR A 541 -3.67 -7.83 2.86
CA THR A 541 -3.35 -6.51 2.30
C THR A 541 -3.23 -6.56 0.78
N LEU A 542 -2.81 -7.73 0.26
CA LEU A 542 -2.65 -8.08 -1.16
C LEU A 542 -1.57 -7.31 -1.93
N ASP A 543 -0.93 -6.31 -1.34
CA ASP A 543 0.02 -5.45 -2.06
C ASP A 543 1.24 -4.99 -1.25
N ASN A 544 1.22 -5.10 0.09
CA ASN A 544 2.36 -4.72 0.90
C ASN A 544 3.50 -5.73 0.74
N PHE A 545 4.75 -5.27 0.61
CA PHE A 545 5.91 -6.15 0.48
C PHE A 545 6.09 -7.09 1.67
N MET A 546 5.62 -6.72 2.87
CA MET A 546 5.73 -7.51 4.10
C MET A 546 4.55 -8.47 4.34
N ASP A 547 3.65 -8.62 3.37
CA ASP A 547 2.57 -9.59 3.44
C ASP A 547 2.92 -10.89 2.68
N TYR A 548 2.33 -12.02 3.08
CA TYR A 548 2.43 -13.29 2.35
C TYR A 548 1.22 -13.46 1.45
N THR A 549 1.39 -13.16 0.17
CA THR A 549 0.38 -13.40 -0.84
C THR A 549 0.75 -14.60 -1.70
N ASN A 550 -0.21 -15.12 -2.47
CA ASN A 550 0.06 -16.12 -3.51
C ASN A 550 1.24 -15.62 -4.38
N PRO A 551 2.20 -16.47 -4.82
CA PRO A 551 3.32 -16.08 -5.67
C PRO A 551 2.96 -15.26 -6.93
N ARG A 552 1.69 -15.29 -7.35
CA ARG A 552 1.15 -14.50 -8.48
C ARG A 552 0.63 -13.11 -8.10
N SER A 553 0.56 -12.75 -6.83
CA SER A 553 0.13 -11.44 -6.36
C SER A 553 1.33 -10.49 -6.37
N ILE A 554 1.17 -9.38 -7.09
CA ILE A 554 2.19 -8.35 -7.22
C ILE A 554 2.15 -7.52 -5.93
N ARG A 555 3.17 -7.71 -5.09
CA ARG A 555 3.48 -6.80 -3.98
C ARG A 555 4.31 -5.66 -4.51
N ASN A 556 3.88 -4.44 -4.26
CA ASN A 556 4.43 -3.24 -4.89
C ASN A 556 4.44 -2.03 -3.97
N SER A 557 4.12 -2.17 -2.67
CA SER A 557 4.06 -1.02 -1.78
C SER A 557 4.64 -1.27 -0.39
N PHE A 558 5.15 -0.18 0.18
CA PHE A 558 5.40 -0.04 1.61
C PHE A 558 4.47 1.05 2.17
N TRP A 559 4.12 0.91 3.44
CA TRP A 559 3.43 1.95 4.19
C TRP A 559 4.38 3.05 4.66
N LYS A 560 3.84 4.22 4.99
CA LYS A 560 4.63 5.37 5.43
C LYS A 560 5.45 5.11 6.68
N TRP A 561 4.96 4.29 7.63
CA TRP A 561 5.77 3.92 8.80
C TRP A 561 6.90 2.96 8.44
N GLN A 562 6.69 2.04 7.49
CA GLN A 562 7.76 1.18 6.97
C GLN A 562 8.85 1.99 6.25
N TRP A 563 8.47 3.03 5.49
CA TRP A 563 9.46 3.96 4.93
C TRP A 563 10.36 4.55 6.02
N LYS A 564 9.77 5.02 7.12
CA LYS A 564 10.52 5.58 8.26
C LYS A 564 11.41 4.55 8.94
N THR A 565 10.92 3.32 9.13
CA THR A 565 11.70 2.21 9.69
C THR A 565 12.94 1.93 8.85
N ILE A 566 12.76 1.75 7.54
CA ILE A 566 13.86 1.48 6.59
C ILE A 566 14.90 2.62 6.62
N GLN A 567 14.44 3.88 6.56
CA GLN A 567 15.33 5.04 6.64
C GLN A 567 16.11 5.10 7.97
N SER A 568 15.47 4.74 9.08
CA SER A 568 16.07 4.74 10.42
C SER A 568 17.15 3.67 10.56
N GLU A 569 16.89 2.45 10.08
CA GLU A 569 17.85 1.35 10.14
C GLU A 569 19.06 1.63 9.23
N ILE A 570 18.87 2.22 8.04
CA ILE A 570 19.99 2.67 7.18
C ILE A 570 20.85 3.72 7.88
N LYS A 571 20.24 4.75 8.48
CA LYS A 571 20.97 5.77 9.26
C LYS A 571 21.81 5.15 10.40
N THR A 572 21.27 4.13 11.05
CA THR A 572 21.84 3.59 12.29
C THR A 572 22.92 2.55 12.02
N TYR A 573 22.68 1.64 11.08
CA TYR A 573 23.48 0.42 10.92
C TYR A 573 24.20 0.29 9.58
N TYR A 574 23.73 0.94 8.51
CA TYR A 574 24.24 0.69 7.15
C TYR A 574 24.91 1.89 6.46
N SER A 575 24.74 3.12 6.98
CA SER A 575 25.17 4.36 6.31
C SER A 575 26.54 4.91 6.73
N LYS A 576 27.46 4.07 7.20
CA LYS A 576 28.85 4.47 7.50
C LYS A 576 29.84 3.39 7.15
#